data_AF-A0A2D8XH35-F1
#
_entry.id   AF-A0A2D8XH35-F1
#
_cell.length_a   1.000
_cell.length_b   1.000
_cell.length_c   1.000
_cell.angle_alpha   90.00
_cell.angle_beta   90.00
_cell.angle_gamma   90.00
#
_symmetry.space_group_name_H-M   'P 1'
#
loop_
_entity.id
_entity.type
_entity.pdbx_description
1 polymer ?
#
loop_
_entity_poly.entity_id
_entity_poly.type
_entity_poly.pdbx_seq_one_letter_code
_entity_poly.pdbx_strand_id
1 'polypeptide(L)'
;MIPYERVEQALQYLAETDVREAEYKAEVESAKRAMDETFKTIAAASDGTVLQKEAKAGNSEQYKEAKVRYIESIAKHGAVKNERHRNELIIDVWRSINSARNKGQIL
;
A
#
# COMPACT_ATOMS: atom_id res chain seq x y z
N MET A 1 -29.31 4.70 4.93
CA MET A 1 -29.31 3.92 3.67
C MET A 1 -28.21 4.48 2.78
N ILE A 2 -27.39 3.65 2.12
CA ILE A 2 -26.38 4.15 1.18
C ILE A 2 -27.13 4.67 -0.06
N PRO A 3 -27.06 5.97 -0.39
CA PRO A 3 -27.73 6.51 -1.56
C PRO A 3 -26.99 6.06 -2.84
N TYR A 4 -27.69 6.02 -3.97
CA TYR A 4 -27.12 5.53 -5.24
C TYR A 4 -25.93 6.38 -5.69
N GLU A 5 -25.99 7.70 -5.47
CA GLU A 5 -24.91 8.65 -5.73
C GLU A 5 -23.62 8.27 -4.98
N ARG A 6 -23.73 7.71 -3.77
CA ARG A 6 -22.56 7.28 -3.00
C ARG A 6 -21.91 6.03 -3.60
N VAL A 7 -22.70 5.17 -4.25
CA VAL A 7 -22.20 3.99 -4.97
C VAL A 7 -21.54 4.40 -6.28
N GLU A 8 -22.11 5.33 -7.03
CA GLU A 8 -21.47 5.89 -8.23
C GLU A 8 -20.12 6.52 -7.91
N GLN A 9 -20.03 7.33 -6.85
CA GLN A 9 -18.76 7.88 -6.38
C GLN A 9 -17.75 6.79 -6.01
N ALA A 10 -18.20 5.70 -5.37
CA ALA A 10 -17.32 4.59 -5.01
C ALA A 10 -16.79 3.87 -6.26
N LEU A 11 -17.66 3.60 -7.24
CA LEU A 11 -17.28 2.98 -8.52
C LEU A 11 -16.32 3.87 -9.31
N GLN A 12 -16.60 5.17 -9.38
CA GLN A 12 -15.73 6.14 -10.05
C GLN A 12 -14.35 6.20 -9.37
N TYR A 13 -14.31 6.29 -8.04
CA TYR A 13 -13.04 6.30 -7.31
C TYR A 13 -12.22 5.03 -7.57
N LEU A 14 -12.86 3.85 -7.61
CA LEU A 14 -12.16 2.60 -7.93
C LEU A 14 -11.55 2.66 -9.34
N ALA A 15 -12.34 3.06 -10.34
CA ALA A 15 -11.86 3.16 -11.73
C ALA A 15 -10.72 4.17 -11.89
N GLU A 16 -10.84 5.35 -11.28
CA GLU A 16 -9.84 6.42 -11.39
C GLU A 16 -8.51 6.09 -10.67
N THR A 17 -8.53 5.14 -9.73
CA THR A 17 -7.36 4.84 -8.89
C THR A 17 -6.66 3.53 -9.24
N ASP A 18 -7.10 2.80 -10.27
CA ASP A 18 -6.51 1.52 -10.67
C ASP A 18 -5.03 1.65 -11.02
N VAL A 19 -4.70 2.62 -11.89
CA VAL A 19 -3.31 2.87 -12.29
C VAL A 19 -2.46 3.30 -11.10
N ARG A 20 -2.97 4.20 -10.27
CA ARG A 20 -2.26 4.73 -9.10
C ARG A 20 -2.00 3.65 -8.05
N GLU A 21 -2.94 2.73 -7.82
CA GLU A 21 -2.74 1.61 -6.90
C GLU A 21 -1.61 0.70 -7.39
N ALA A 22 -1.61 0.38 -8.69
CA ALA A 22 -0.58 -0.44 -9.30
C ALA A 22 0.80 0.23 -9.24
N GLU A 23 0.87 1.54 -9.50
CA GLU A 23 2.10 2.33 -9.40
C GLU A 23 2.66 2.33 -7.99
N TYR A 24 1.84 2.61 -6.97
CA TYR A 24 2.30 2.61 -5.57
C TYR A 24 2.71 1.22 -5.10
N LYS A 25 2.03 0.17 -5.56
CA LYS A 25 2.46 -1.20 -5.29
C LYS A 25 3.83 -1.49 -5.88
N ALA A 26 4.07 -1.08 -7.12
CA ALA A 26 5.38 -1.21 -7.77
C ALA A 26 6.46 -0.37 -7.06
N GLU A 27 6.13 0.84 -6.60
CA GLU A 27 7.03 1.70 -5.82
C GLU A 27 7.47 1.00 -4.53
N VAL A 28 6.55 0.35 -3.80
CA VAL A 28 6.87 -0.42 -2.59
C VAL A 28 7.85 -1.55 -2.89
N GLU A 29 7.59 -2.34 -3.94
CA GLU A 29 8.48 -3.44 -4.32
C GLU A 29 9.86 -2.96 -4.74
N SER A 30 9.91 -1.87 -5.50
CA SER A 30 11.15 -1.24 -5.96
C SER A 30 11.96 -0.68 -4.80
N ALA A 31 11.33 0.08 -3.90
CA ALA A 31 11.97 0.68 -2.73
C ALA A 31 12.52 -0.39 -1.78
N LYS A 32 11.80 -1.51 -1.61
CA LYS A 32 12.29 -2.65 -0.84
C LYS A 32 13.57 -3.24 -1.43
N ARG A 33 13.58 -3.51 -2.74
CA ARG A 33 14.76 -4.05 -3.44
C ARG A 33 15.94 -3.10 -3.32
N ALA A 34 15.72 -1.80 -3.55
CA ALA A 34 16.76 -0.78 -3.43
C ALA A 34 17.32 -0.70 -2.00
N MET A 35 16.48 -0.80 -0.97
CA MET A 35 16.91 -0.85 0.44
C MET A 35 17.80 -2.08 0.71
N ASP A 36 17.36 -3.27 0.27
CA ASP A 36 18.09 -4.52 0.47
C ASP A 36 19.43 -4.53 -0.28
N GLU A 37 19.47 -4.01 -1.50
CA GLU A 37 20.68 -3.87 -2.32
C GLU A 37 21.66 -2.86 -1.71
N THR A 38 21.15 -1.74 -1.21
CA THR A 38 21.96 -0.72 -0.52
C THR A 38 22.64 -1.31 0.71
N PHE A 39 21.88 -2.04 1.54
CA PHE A 39 22.44 -2.72 2.71
C PHE A 39 23.56 -3.69 2.33
N LYS A 40 23.30 -4.57 1.35
CA LYS A 40 24.26 -5.58 0.89
C LYS A 40 25.53 -4.95 0.32
N THR A 41 25.39 -3.89 -0.47
CA THR A 41 26.51 -3.19 -1.09
C THR A 41 27.42 -2.58 -0.02
N ILE A 42 26.84 -1.93 0.98
CA ILE A 42 27.61 -1.29 2.05
C ILE A 42 28.25 -2.35 2.97
N ALA A 43 27.53 -3.42 3.29
CA ALA A 43 28.06 -4.52 4.09
C ALA A 43 29.25 -5.20 3.36
N ALA A 44 29.14 -5.44 2.06
CA ALA A 44 30.19 -6.05 1.25
C ALA A 44 31.45 -5.16 1.17
N ALA A 45 31.26 -3.84 1.05
CA ALA A 45 32.34 -2.86 1.01
C ALA A 45 32.96 -2.55 2.39
N SER A 46 32.34 -3.01 3.48
CA SER A 46 32.82 -2.75 4.84
C SER A 46 33.86 -3.76 5.30
N ASP A 47 34.83 -3.30 6.10
CA ASP A 47 35.79 -4.17 6.77
C ASP A 47 35.31 -4.69 8.12
N GLY A 48 35.86 -5.82 8.55
CA GLY A 48 35.63 -6.44 9.84
C GLY A 48 34.90 -7.78 9.76
N THR A 49 34.48 -8.27 10.92
CA THR A 49 33.64 -9.47 11.01
C THR A 49 32.27 -9.24 10.39
N VAL A 50 31.52 -10.31 10.10
CA VAL A 50 30.16 -10.22 9.55
C VAL A 50 29.29 -9.26 10.38
N LEU A 51 29.31 -9.40 11.71
CA LEU A 51 28.54 -8.53 12.62
C LEU A 51 28.95 -7.05 12.53
N GLN A 52 30.25 -6.76 12.39
CA GLN A 52 30.73 -5.39 12.23
C GLN A 52 30.31 -4.80 10.89
N LYS A 53 30.31 -5.59 9.81
CA LYS A 53 29.86 -5.17 8.48
C LYS A 53 28.36 -4.85 8.47
N GLU A 54 27.54 -5.71 9.07
CA GLU A 54 26.10 -5.50 9.20
C GLU A 54 25.79 -4.26 10.05
N ALA A 55 26.51 -4.06 11.16
CA ALA A 55 26.35 -2.86 11.99
C ALA A 55 26.72 -1.58 11.24
N LYS A 56 27.78 -1.60 10.43
CA LYS A 56 28.16 -0.44 9.58
C LYS A 56 27.12 -0.16 8.50
N ALA A 57 26.65 -1.19 7.80
CA ALA A 57 25.61 -1.06 6.78
C ALA A 57 24.29 -0.54 7.37
N GLY A 58 23.85 -1.11 8.50
CA GLY A 58 22.61 -0.71 9.18
C GLY A 58 22.64 0.72 9.72
N ASN A 59 23.83 1.25 10.04
CA ASN A 59 23.99 2.64 10.52
C ASN A 59 24.35 3.65 9.44
N SER A 60 24.62 3.19 8.21
CA SER A 60 24.93 4.07 7.08
C SER A 60 23.77 4.99 6.73
N GLU A 61 24.09 6.21 6.32
CA GLU A 61 23.08 7.20 5.95
C GLU A 61 22.30 6.75 4.70
N GLN A 62 22.99 6.17 3.71
CA GLN A 62 22.32 5.68 2.50
C GLN A 62 21.28 4.60 2.80
N TYR A 63 21.58 3.67 3.73
CA TYR A 63 20.60 2.65 4.11
C TYR A 63 19.42 3.26 4.89
N LYS A 64 19.67 4.22 5.78
CA LYS A 64 18.60 4.92 6.51
C LYS A 64 17.68 5.66 5.55
N GLU A 65 18.22 6.39 4.58
CA GLU A 65 17.44 7.07 3.54
C GLU A 65 16.62 6.07 2.71
N ALA A 66 17.23 4.96 2.27
CA ALA A 66 16.52 3.93 1.51
C ALA A 66 15.38 3.29 2.33
N LYS A 67 15.62 3.07 3.64
CA LYS A 67 14.60 2.56 4.57
C LYS A 67 13.45 3.55 4.76
N VAL A 68 13.73 4.85 4.86
CA VAL A 68 12.70 5.90 4.94
C VAL A 68 11.83 5.87 3.68
N ARG A 69 12.44 5.84 2.49
CA ARG A 69 11.69 5.75 1.22
C ARG A 69 10.80 4.52 1.14
N TYR A 70 11.31 3.37 1.60
CA TYR A 70 10.50 2.15 1.68
C TYR A 70 9.30 2.33 2.60
N ILE A 71 9.48 2.87 3.80
CA ILE A 71 8.38 3.12 4.75
C ILE A 71 7.36 4.11 4.17
N GLU A 72 7.81 5.19 3.52
CA GLU A 72 6.94 6.17 2.87
C GLU A 72 6.12 5.54 1.73
N SER A 73 6.75 4.69 0.91
CA SER A 73 6.05 3.99 -0.16
C SER A 73 4.94 3.07 0.37
N ILE A 74 5.19 2.38 1.50
CA ILE A 74 4.19 1.54 2.16
C ILE A 74 3.02 2.39 2.65
N ALA A 75 3.30 3.56 3.23
CA ALA A 75 2.25 4.45 3.72
C ALA A 75 1.38 4.97 2.56
N LYS A 76 1.98 5.38 1.44
CA LYS A 76 1.25 5.83 0.23
C LYS A 76 0.38 4.73 -0.36
N HIS A 77 0.95 3.54 -0.57
CA HIS A 77 0.21 2.38 -1.08
C HIS A 77 -0.93 1.99 -0.13
N GLY A 78 -0.63 1.91 1.16
CA GLY A 78 -1.60 1.58 2.21
C GLY A 78 -2.78 2.55 2.25
N ALA A 79 -2.54 3.85 2.09
CA ALA A 79 -3.59 4.86 2.05
C ALA A 79 -4.58 4.62 0.89
N VAL A 80 -4.08 4.46 -0.34
CA VAL A 80 -4.92 4.19 -1.52
C VAL A 80 -5.61 2.85 -1.40
N LYS A 81 -4.91 1.80 -0.96
CA LYS A 81 -5.48 0.46 -0.78
C LYS A 81 -6.63 0.46 0.23
N ASN A 82 -6.45 1.12 1.37
CA ASN A 82 -7.48 1.20 2.41
C ASN A 82 -8.69 1.99 1.93
N GLU A 83 -8.47 3.07 1.19
CA GLU A 83 -9.56 3.85 0.62
C GLU A 83 -10.33 3.08 -0.46
N ARG A 84 -9.62 2.36 -1.35
CA ARG A 84 -10.25 1.45 -2.33
C ARG A 84 -11.09 0.37 -1.62
N HIS A 85 -10.53 -0.27 -0.61
CA HIS A 85 -11.25 -1.29 0.16
C HIS A 85 -12.52 -0.74 0.83
N ARG A 86 -12.47 0.48 1.36
CA ARG A 86 -13.67 1.15 1.89
C ARG A 86 -14.74 1.34 0.80
N ASN A 87 -14.36 1.69 -0.43
CA ASN A 87 -15.28 1.85 -1.54
C ASN A 87 -15.88 0.51 -2.01
N GLU A 88 -15.11 -0.57 -2.01
CA GLU A 88 -15.61 -1.94 -2.23
C GLU A 88 -16.69 -2.30 -1.20
N LEU A 89 -16.44 -2.06 0.09
CA LEU A 89 -17.40 -2.32 1.17
C LEU A 89 -18.69 -1.51 1.01
N ILE A 90 -18.62 -0.26 0.55
CA ILE A 90 -19.81 0.56 0.26
C ILE A 90 -20.69 -0.12 -0.79
N ILE A 91 -20.09 -0.63 -1.87
CA ILE A 91 -20.79 -1.33 -2.95
C ILE A 91 -21.41 -2.63 -2.42
N ASP A 92 -20.69 -3.40 -1.63
CA ASP A 92 -21.16 -4.68 -1.10
C ASP A 92 -22.29 -4.52 -0.08
N VAL A 93 -22.19 -3.54 0.81
CA VAL A 93 -23.27 -3.21 1.75
C VAL A 93 -24.50 -2.73 0.99
N TRP A 94 -24.33 -1.89 -0.04
CA TRP A 94 -25.45 -1.44 -0.87
C TRP A 94 -26.13 -2.61 -1.59
N ARG A 95 -25.36 -3.52 -2.21
CA ARG A 95 -25.90 -4.73 -2.86
C ARG A 95 -26.67 -5.60 -1.87
N SER A 96 -26.13 -5.78 -0.66
CA SER A 96 -26.75 -6.60 0.38
C SER A 96 -28.08 -6.02 0.86
N ILE A 97 -28.13 -4.70 1.11
CA ILE A 97 -29.36 -4.01 1.52
C ILE A 97 -30.44 -4.11 0.43
N ASN A 98 -30.09 -3.86 -0.82
CA ASN A 98 -31.08 -3.92 -1.92
C ASN A 98 -31.58 -5.35 -2.16
N SER A 99 -30.72 -6.36 -2.04
CA SER A 99 -31.13 -7.76 -2.13
C SER A 99 -32.12 -8.13 -1.01
N ALA A 100 -31.85 -7.70 0.22
CA ALA A 100 -32.73 -7.97 1.36
C ALA A 100 -34.10 -7.25 1.23
N ARG A 101 -34.11 -6.02 0.68
CA ARG A 101 -35.34 -5.29 0.33
C ARG A 101 -36.16 -5.97 -0.75
N ASN A 102 -35.53 -6.43 -1.82
CA ASN A 102 -36.21 -7.16 -2.89
C ASN A 102 -36.87 -8.46 -2.38
N LYS A 103 -36.36 -9.02 -1.29
CA LYS A 103 -36.92 -10.20 -0.59
C LYS A 103 -37.93 -9.84 0.51
N GLY A 104 -38.23 -8.56 0.72
CA GLY A 104 -39.13 -8.09 1.77
C GLY A 104 -38.60 -8.26 3.20
N GLN A 105 -37.30 -8.50 3.38
CA GLN A 105 -36.67 -8.73 4.69
C GLN A 105 -36.40 -7.43 5.45
N ILE A 106 -36.35 -6.31 4.73
CA ILE A 106 -36.12 -4.97 5.26
C ILE A 106 -37.07 -4.04 4.52
N LEU A 107 -37.68 -3.09 5.25
CA LEU A 107 -38.56 -2.06 4.69
C LEU A 107 -37.78 -0.94 3.97
#